data_AF-A0A958CVQ0-F1
#
_entry.id   AF-A0A958CVQ0-F1
#
_cell.length_a   1.000
_cell.length_b   1.000
_cell.length_c   1.000
_cell.angle_alpha   90.00
_cell.angle_beta   90.00
_cell.angle_gamma   90.00
#
_symmetry.space_group_name_H-M   'P 1'
#
loop_
_entity.id
_entity.type
_entity.pdbx_description
1 polymer ?
#
loop_
_entity_poly.entity_id
_entity_poly.type
_entity_poly.pdbx_seq_one_letter_code
_entity_poly.pdbx_strand_id
1 'polypeptide(L)' 'MSQLRIVWLRLRGSSCDNCAFADTFRSNGDGQVTRLHTFCRAPLSPHFNRPAPAERLCHSWQPGDESSQPPEVGDSTLTA' A
#
# COMPACT_ATOMS: atom_id res chain seq x y z
N MET A 1 16.27 -14.15 -8.90
CA MET A 1 15.96 -12.70 -9.04
C MET A 1 17.03 -11.89 -8.31
N SER A 2 17.49 -10.76 -8.86
CA SER A 2 18.69 -10.07 -8.37
C SER A 2 18.39 -9.07 -7.24
N GLN A 3 19.11 -9.21 -6.11
CA GLN A 3 19.14 -8.29 -4.97
C GLN A 3 19.31 -6.82 -5.41
N LEU A 4 20.01 -6.59 -6.52
CA LEU A 4 20.26 -5.26 -7.09
C LEU A 4 18.97 -4.49 -7.39
N ARG A 5 17.91 -5.17 -7.87
CA ARG A 5 16.64 -4.51 -8.19
C ARG A 5 15.97 -3.93 -6.95
N ILE A 6 15.98 -4.64 -5.82
CA ILE A 6 15.37 -4.14 -4.57
C ILE A 6 16.14 -2.93 -4.05
N VAL A 7 17.48 -2.98 -4.08
CA VAL A 7 18.32 -1.86 -3.65
C VAL A 7 18.05 -0.63 -4.52
N TRP A 8 17.94 -0.82 -5.82
CA TRP A 8 17.65 0.27 -6.76
C TRP A 8 16.28 0.92 -6.52
N LEU A 9 15.26 0.11 -6.22
CA LEU A 9 13.93 0.60 -5.85
C LEU A 9 13.97 1.41 -4.54
N ARG A 10 14.70 0.92 -3.51
CA ARG A 10 14.87 1.69 -2.26
C ARG A 10 15.54 3.04 -2.50
N LEU A 11 16.58 3.08 -3.34
CA LEU A 11 17.27 4.33 -3.68
C LEU A 11 16.37 5.35 -4.41
N ARG A 12 15.36 4.87 -5.15
CA ARG A 12 14.33 5.71 -5.76
C ARG A 12 13.21 6.15 -4.80
N GLY A 13 13.30 5.82 -3.52
CA GLY A 13 12.24 6.12 -2.55
C GLY A 13 11.00 5.24 -2.72
N SER A 14 11.11 4.10 -3.41
CA SER A 14 10.01 3.14 -3.47
C SER A 14 9.80 2.51 -2.09
N SER A 15 8.56 2.46 -1.65
CA SER A 15 8.14 1.79 -0.41
C SER A 15 6.93 0.90 -0.68
N CYS A 16 6.50 0.14 0.33
CA CYS A 16 5.23 -0.56 0.27
C CYS A 16 4.07 0.41 0.09
N ASP A 17 4.08 1.58 0.72
CA ASP A 17 3.00 2.58 0.62
C ASP A 17 2.78 3.09 -0.81
N ASN A 18 3.83 3.12 -1.63
CA ASN A 18 3.78 3.56 -3.02
C ASN A 18 3.71 2.39 -4.02
N CYS A 19 3.30 1.21 -3.56
CA CYS A 19 3.14 0.01 -4.39
C CYS A 19 1.70 -0.07 -4.94
N ALA A 20 1.52 -0.50 -6.19
CA ALA A 20 0.19 -0.73 -6.77
C ALA A 20 -0.65 -1.78 -6.02
N PHE A 21 0.01 -2.64 -5.24
CA PHE A 21 -0.65 -3.68 -4.44
C PHE A 21 -0.86 -3.26 -2.98
N ALA A 22 -0.53 -2.03 -2.60
CA ALA A 22 -0.79 -1.54 -1.26
C ALA A 22 -2.23 -1.06 -1.16
N ASP A 23 -2.93 -1.60 -0.19
CA ASP A 23 -4.30 -1.28 0.14
C ASP A 23 -4.28 -0.54 1.48
N THR A 24 -4.39 0.78 1.41
CA THR A 24 -4.28 1.65 2.58
C THR A 24 -5.67 2.15 2.93
N PHE A 25 -6.16 1.80 4.11
CA PHE A 25 -7.42 2.32 4.62
C PHE A 25 -7.23 3.06 5.94
N ARG A 26 -8.02 4.11 6.11
CA ARG A 26 -8.14 4.86 7.37
C ARG A 26 -9.25 4.23 8.18
N SER A 27 -8.90 3.61 9.30
CA SER A 27 -9.90 3.20 10.28
C SER A 27 -10.14 4.37 11.25
N ASN A 28 -11.30 5.00 11.14
CA ASN A 28 -11.78 5.99 12.11
C ASN A 28 -12.71 5.28 13.09
N GLY A 29 -12.15 4.50 14.02
CA GLY A 29 -12.92 3.82 15.06
C GLY A 29 -13.08 4.70 16.30
N ASP A 30 -14.30 5.14 16.59
CA ASP A 30 -14.83 5.45 17.94
C ASP A 30 -13.92 6.26 18.90
N GLY A 31 -13.24 7.30 18.40
CA GLY A 31 -12.41 8.18 19.23
C GLY A 31 -10.98 7.68 19.51
N GLN A 32 -10.54 6.60 18.87
CA GLN A 32 -9.14 6.15 18.88
C GLN A 32 -8.34 6.87 17.78
N VAL A 33 -7.05 7.10 18.07
CA VAL A 33 -6.08 7.76 17.19
C VAL A 33 -6.15 7.20 15.77
N THR A 34 -6.30 8.07 14.76
CA THR A 34 -6.35 7.67 13.35
C THR A 34 -5.10 6.88 12.99
N ARG A 35 -5.24 5.55 12.87
CA ARG A 35 -4.16 4.67 12.42
C ARG A 35 -4.34 4.39 10.94
N LEU A 36 -3.31 4.73 10.17
CA LEU A 36 -3.21 4.34 8.77
C LEU A 36 -2.80 2.86 8.74
N HIS A 37 -3.66 2.01 8.17
CA HIS A 37 -3.37 0.59 8.02
C HIS A 37 -3.12 0.28 6.55
N THR A 38 -1.88 -0.08 6.22
CA THR A 38 -1.48 -0.51 4.88
C THR A 38 -1.41 -2.04 4.84
N PHE A 39 -2.08 -2.68 3.88
CA PHE A 39 -2.04 -4.13 3.65
C PHE A 39 -1.43 -4.43 2.28
N CYS A 40 -0.75 -5.58 2.17
CA CYS A 40 -0.20 -6.03 0.90
C CYS A 40 -1.19 -6.99 0.20
N ARG A 41 -1.63 -6.63 -1.01
CA ARG A 41 -2.51 -7.44 -1.88
C ARG A 41 -1.77 -8.14 -3.02
N ALA A 42 -0.44 -8.13 -3.01
CA ALA A 42 0.34 -8.78 -4.06
C ALA A 42 0.24 -10.31 -3.89
N PRO A 43 -0.35 -11.06 -4.84
CA PRO A 43 -0.66 -12.47 -4.68
C PRO A 43 0.59 -13.35 -4.51
N LEU A 44 1.73 -12.89 -5.04
CA LEU A 44 3.03 -13.58 -4.93
C LEU A 44 3.89 -13.06 -3.77
N SER A 45 3.37 -12.18 -2.91
CA SER A 45 4.09 -11.66 -1.76
C SER A 45 3.92 -12.60 -0.55
N PRO A 46 4.98 -12.83 0.24
CA PRO A 46 4.85 -13.52 1.53
C PRO A 46 3.97 -12.77 2.54
N HIS A 47 3.66 -11.50 2.26
CA HIS A 47 2.79 -10.65 3.08
C HIS A 47 1.38 -10.49 2.49
N PHE A 48 0.95 -11.35 1.55
CA PHE A 48 -0.40 -11.32 1.00
C PHE A 48 -1.47 -11.34 2.11
N ASN A 49 -2.40 -10.38 2.07
CA ASN A 49 -3.45 -10.14 3.08
C ASN A 49 -2.91 -9.93 4.51
N ARG A 50 -1.68 -9.45 4.66
CA ARG A 50 -1.07 -9.07 5.93
C ARG A 50 -0.69 -7.59 5.93
N PRO A 51 -0.51 -6.96 7.11
CA PRO A 51 0.01 -5.61 7.21
C PRO A 51 1.32 -5.48 6.43
N ALA A 52 1.39 -4.49 5.55
CA ALA A 52 2.57 -4.21 4.77
C ALA A 52 3.67 -3.67 5.71
N PRO A 53 4.84 -4.31 5.78
CA PRO A 53 5.95 -3.77 6.56
C PRO A 53 6.53 -2.56 5.81
N ALA A 54 6.62 -1.40 6.45
CA ALA A 54 7.19 -0.19 5.86
C ALA A 54 8.60 -0.43 5.25
N GLU A 55 9.37 -1.34 5.84
CA GLU A 55 10.76 -1.60 5.46
C GLU A 55 10.94 -2.69 4.38
N ARG A 56 9.89 -3.41 3.96
CA ARG A 56 10.03 -4.60 3.09
C ARG A 56 9.43 -4.41 1.70
N LEU A 57 10.19 -3.75 0.83
CA LEU A 57 10.03 -3.93 -0.61
C LEU A 57 10.19 -5.41 -1.00
N CYS A 58 9.36 -5.87 -1.94
CA CYS A 58 9.42 -7.23 -2.46
C CYS A 58 9.64 -7.23 -3.98
N HIS A 59 9.96 -8.39 -4.55
CA HIS A 59 10.15 -8.52 -6.00
C HIS A 59 8.88 -8.28 -6.82
N SER A 60 7.71 -8.46 -6.20
CA SER A 60 6.40 -8.17 -6.79
C SER A 60 6.02 -6.70 -6.70
N TRP A 61 6.91 -5.82 -6.21
CA TRP A 61 6.66 -4.39 -6.18
C TRP A 61 6.44 -3.86 -7.59
N GLN A 62 5.36 -3.10 -7.74
CA GLN A 62 5.00 -2.38 -8.94
C GLN A 62 4.69 -0.93 -8.55
N PRO A 63 5.06 0.05 -9.38
CA PRO A 63 4.74 1.45 -9.10
C PRO A 63 3.23 1.59 -8.95
N GLY A 64 2.79 2.16 -7.84
CA GLY A 64 1.39 2.55 -7.67
C GLY A 64 0.99 3.55 -8.76
N ASP A 65 -0.23 3.40 -9.27
CA ASP A 65 -0.79 4.39 -10.17
C ASP A 65 -1.05 5.66 -9.35
N GLU A 66 -0.36 6.74 -9.69
CA GLU A 66 -0.48 8.06 -9.05
C GLU A 66 -1.91 8.61 -9.12
N SER A 67 -2.78 7.97 -9.93
CA SER A 67 -4.17 8.36 -10.17
C SER A 67 -5.18 7.76 -9.20
N SER A 68 -4.75 7.02 -8.16
CA SER A 68 -5.67 6.67 -7.06
C SER A 68 -5.93 7.93 -6.23
N GLN A 69 -6.78 8.82 -6.75
CA GLN A 69 -7.33 9.92 -5.98
C GLN A 69 -7.89 9.33 -4.68
N PRO A 70 -7.53 9.90 -3.51
CA PRO A 70 -8.21 9.51 -2.29
C PRO A 70 -9.71 9.71 -2.53
N PRO A 71 -10.56 8.72 -2.17
CA PRO A 71 -11.99 8.86 -2.37
C PRO A 71 -12.45 10.14 -1.67
N GLU A 72 -13.18 10.99 -2.40
CA GLU A 72 -13.70 12.23 -1.87
C GLU A 72 -14.69 11.88 -0.75
N VAL A 73 -14.46 12.41 0.46
CA VAL A 73 -15.32 12.13 1.60
C VAL A 73 -16.70 12.69 1.31
N GLY A 74 -17.68 11.82 1.05
CA GLY A 74 -19.05 12.20 0.68
C GLY A 74 -19.56 11.60 -0.63
N ASP A 75 -18.77 10.75 -1.31
CA ASP A 75 -19.20 10.12 -2.55
C ASP A 75 -20.46 9.26 -2.34
N SER A 76 -21.58 9.78 -2.80
CA SER A 76 -22.91 9.20 -2.59
C SER A 76 -23.15 7.94 -3.41
N THR A 77 -22.22 7.61 -4.33
CA THR A 77 -22.29 6.44 -5.21
C THR A 77 -21.81 5.15 -4.54
N LEU A 78 -21.15 5.22 -3.37
CA LEU A 78 -20.65 4.06 -2.62
C LEU A 78 -21.70 3.40 -1.72
N THR A 79 -22.92 3.95 -1.67
CA THR A 79 -24.03 3.46 -0.83
C THR A 79 -25.26 2.99 -1.63
N ALA A 80 -25.17 2.90 -2.96
CA ALA A 80 -26.27 2.41 -3.79
C ALA A 80 -26.25 0.89 -3.97
#